data_AF-A0A3D0RYA7-F1
#
_entry.id   AF-A0A3D0RYA7-F1
#
_cell.length_a   1.000
_cell.length_b   1.000
_cell.length_c   1.000
_cell.angle_alpha   90.00
_cell.angle_beta   90.00
_cell.angle_gamma   90.00
#
_symmetry.space_group_name_H-M   'P 1'
#
loop_
_entity.id
_entity.type
_entity.pdbx_description
1 polymer ?
#
loop_
_entity_poly.entity_id
_entity_poly.type
_entity_poly.pdbx_seq_one_letter_code
_entity_poly.pdbx_strand_id
1 'polypeptide(L)' 'MNPIFQHSQYLLKRQVFALTGKFRFFDAAGNQVMFSEQKMFRWKEDIRVYADEAKTQEVLAIKARQIIDFSAA' A
#
# COMPACT_ATOMS: atom_id res chain seq x y z
N MET A 1 0.90 14.07 -14.53
CA MET A 1 0.15 13.26 -13.56
C MET A 1 0.46 11.79 -13.84
N ASN A 2 0.80 10.97 -12.85
CA ASN A 2 1.19 9.56 -13.09
C ASN A 2 -0.07 8.75 -13.51
N PRO A 3 -0.06 8.03 -14.65
CA PRO A 3 -1.24 7.34 -15.18
C PRO A 3 -1.83 6.29 -14.22
N ILE A 4 -1.01 5.70 -13.33
CA ILE A 4 -1.49 4.75 -12.32
C ILE A 4 -2.54 5.32 -11.36
N PHE A 5 -2.72 6.65 -11.28
CA PHE A 5 -3.76 7.33 -10.48
C PHE A 5 -4.99 7.77 -11.30
N GLN A 6 -5.12 7.39 -12.56
CA GLN A 6 -6.25 7.78 -13.42
C GLN A 6 -7.48 6.89 -13.24
N HIS A 7 -7.36 5.78 -12.53
CA HIS A 7 -8.48 4.88 -12.27
C HIS A 7 -9.29 5.37 -11.07
N SER A 8 -10.61 5.30 -11.16
CA SER A 8 -11.51 5.63 -10.05
C SER A 8 -11.60 4.53 -8.99
N GLN A 9 -11.18 3.31 -9.34
CA GLN A 9 -11.25 2.14 -8.47
C GLN A 9 -10.05 1.22 -8.69
N TYR A 10 -9.69 0.49 -7.63
CA TYR A 10 -8.62 -0.50 -7.63
C TYR A 10 -9.06 -1.72 -6.84
N LEU A 11 -8.70 -2.90 -7.33
CA LEU A 11 -8.84 -4.14 -6.56
C LEU A 11 -7.59 -4.36 -5.71
N LEU A 12 -7.76 -4.45 -4.40
CA LEU A 12 -6.70 -4.75 -3.46
C LEU A 12 -6.66 -6.26 -3.15
N LYS A 13 -5.53 -6.92 -3.41
CA LYS A 13 -5.28 -8.30 -2.98
C LYS A 13 -4.21 -8.35 -1.91
N ARG A 14 -4.55 -8.92 -0.75
CA ARG A 14 -3.63 -9.18 0.36
C ARG A 14 -3.21 -10.64 0.39
N GLN A 15 -1.93 -10.91 0.57
CA GLN A 15 -1.43 -12.26 0.80
C GLN A 15 -1.51 -12.59 2.30
N VAL A 16 -2.53 -13.34 2.72
CA VAL A 16 -2.91 -13.53 4.13
C VAL A 16 -1.90 -14.38 4.94
N PHE A 17 -1.11 -15.23 4.28
CA PHE A 17 -0.14 -16.12 4.92
C PHE A 17 1.30 -15.58 4.95
N ALA A 18 1.54 -14.37 4.45
CA ALA A 18 2.87 -13.78 4.53
C ALA A 18 3.08 -13.20 5.94
N LEU A 19 4.24 -13.46 6.55
CA LEU A 19 4.71 -12.75 7.75
C LEU A 19 4.80 -11.23 7.53
N THR A 20 4.77 -10.78 6.27
CA THR A 20 4.79 -9.38 5.84
C THR A 20 3.48 -8.96 5.18
N GLY A 21 3.12 -7.69 5.32
CA GLY A 21 1.88 -7.12 4.80
C GLY A 21 2.04 -6.79 3.32
N LYS A 22 1.98 -7.81 2.46
CA LYS A 22 2.04 -7.63 1.01
C LYS A 22 0.66 -7.35 0.42
N PHE A 23 0.58 -6.25 -0.29
CA PHE A 23 -0.61 -5.76 -0.98
C PHE A 23 -0.29 -5.51 -2.45
N ARG A 24 -1.14 -6.03 -3.33
CA ARG A 24 -1.10 -5.77 -4.78
C ARG A 24 -2.37 -5.08 -5.20
N PHE A 25 -2.24 -4.04 -6.01
CA PHE A 25 -3.36 -3.24 -6.50
C PHE A 25 -3.51 -3.50 -7.99
N PHE A 26 -4.73 -3.77 -8.42
CA PHE A 26 -5.06 -4.07 -9.80
C PHE A 26 -6.05 -3.04 -10.34
N ASP A 27 -5.88 -2.67 -11.61
CA ASP A 27 -6.88 -1.89 -12.34
C ASP A 27 -8.12 -2.75 -12.69
N ALA A 28 -9.11 -2.15 -13.34
CA ALA A 28 -10.33 -2.82 -13.76
C ALA A 28 -10.10 -3.92 -14.83
N ALA A 29 -8.98 -3.87 -15.55
CA ALA A 29 -8.58 -4.88 -16.53
C ALA A 29 -7.79 -6.04 -15.89
N GLY A 30 -7.50 -5.97 -14.59
CA GLY A 30 -6.75 -6.98 -13.86
C GLY A 30 -5.23 -6.84 -13.99
N ASN A 31 -4.72 -5.71 -14.50
CA ASN A 31 -3.29 -5.44 -14.52
C ASN A 31 -2.84 -4.96 -13.14
N GLN A 32 -1.72 -5.50 -12.66
CA GLN A 32 -1.10 -4.96 -11.45
C GLN A 32 -0.49 -3.60 -11.76
N VAL A 33 -0.91 -2.58 -11.02
CA VAL A 33 -0.48 -1.19 -11.24
C VAL A 33 0.29 -0.63 -10.06
N MET A 34 0.16 -1.24 -8.87
CA MET A 34 0.90 -0.83 -7.68
C MET A 34 1.17 -2.00 -6.73
N PHE A 35 2.18 -1.83 -5.89
CA PHE A 35 2.59 -2.78 -4.86
C PHE A 35 2.94 -2.08 -3.54
N SER A 36 2.57 -2.69 -2.41
CA SER A 36 3.01 -2.26 -1.08
C SER A 36 3.44 -3.47 -0.27
N GLU A 37 4.55 -3.34 0.45
CA GLU A 37 4.99 -4.34 1.42
C GLU A 37 5.29 -3.66 2.75
N GLN A 38 4.49 -4.00 3.74
CA GLN A 38 4.54 -3.43 5.08
C GLN A 38 5.17 -4.42 6.05
N LYS A 39 5.95 -3.91 7.01
CA LYS A 39 6.42 -4.68 8.15
C LYS A 39 5.37 -4.59 9.25
N MET A 40 4.79 -5.72 9.66
CA MET A 40 3.71 -5.77 10.67
C MET A 40 4.12 -5.26 12.07
N PHE A 41 5.41 -5.07 12.34
CA PHE A 41 5.94 -4.73 13.68
C PHE A 41 6.38 -3.26 13.82
N ARG A 42 5.85 -2.32 13.04
CA ARG A 42 6.19 -0.89 13.22
C ARG A 42 5.16 -0.19 14.09
N TRP A 43 5.64 0.38 15.20
CA TRP A 43 4.87 1.21 16.13
C TRP A 43 4.24 2.44 15.47
N LYS A 44 4.84 2.96 14.39
CA LYS A 44 4.31 4.05 13.57
C LYS A 44 4.11 3.57 12.14
N GLU A 45 2.85 3.59 11.69
CA GLU A 45 2.44 3.25 10.33
C GLU A 45 3.08 4.23 9.32
N ASP A 46 3.90 3.68 8.43
CA ASP A 46 4.51 4.35 7.26
C ASP A 46 4.30 3.42 6.05
N ILE A 47 3.21 3.67 5.31
CA ILE A 47 2.81 2.85 4.18
C ILE A 47 3.44 3.45 2.91
N ARG A 48 4.28 2.65 2.26
CA ARG A 48 4.86 2.98 0.96
C ARG A 48 4.22 2.14 -0.13
N VAL A 49 3.87 2.81 -1.22
CA VAL A 49 3.34 2.20 -2.42
C VAL A 49 4.30 2.47 -3.57
N TYR A 50 4.60 1.42 -4.32
CA TYR A 50 5.55 1.40 -5.40
C TYR A 50 4.86 1.06 -6.73
N ALA A 51 5.45 1.49 -7.84
CA ALA A 51 4.98 1.14 -9.19
C ALA A 51 5.20 -0.34 -9.53
N ASP A 52 6.14 -1.00 -8.83
CA ASP A 52 6.60 -2.34 -9.14
C ASP A 52 6.96 -3.13 -7.87
N GLU A 53 7.04 -4.47 -7.97
CA GLU A 53 7.39 -5.34 -6.83
C GLU A 53 8.86 -5.24 -6.41
N ALA A 54 9.75 -4.81 -7.30
CA ALA A 54 11.15 -4.57 -6.99
C ALA A 54 11.35 -3.26 -6.19
N LYS A 55 10.27 -2.48 -5.99
CA LYS A 55 10.25 -1.22 -5.22
C LYS A 55 11.17 -0.17 -5.82
N THR A 56 11.32 -0.14 -7.15
CA THR A 56 12.25 0.79 -7.82
C THR A 56 11.75 2.22 -7.82
N GLN A 57 10.43 2.40 -7.89
CA GLN A 57 9.79 3.72 -7.90
C GLN A 57 8.70 3.81 -6.85
N GLU A 58 8.90 4.66 -5.84
CA GLU A 58 7.85 5.05 -4.89
C GLU A 58 6.89 6.04 -5.58
N VAL A 59 5.59 5.79 -5.46
CA VAL A 59 4.54 6.59 -6.10
C VAL A 59 3.59 7.24 -5.11
N LEU A 60 3.48 6.68 -3.89
CA LEU A 60 2.68 7.22 -2.81
C LEU A 60 3.28 6.85 -1.46
N ALA A 61 3.31 7.82 -0.54
CA ALA A 61 3.66 7.63 0.86
C ALA A 61 2.51 8.11 1.75
N ILE A 62 2.02 7.21 2.60
CA ILE A 62 1.00 7.51 3.61
C ILE A 62 1.67 7.40 4.96
N LYS A 63 1.81 8.54 5.65
CA LYS A 63 2.47 8.61 6.95
C LYS A 63 1.42 8.89 8.02
N ALA A 64 1.35 8.04 9.04
CA ALA A 64 0.56 8.34 10.22
C ALA A 64 1.10 9.60 10.92
N ARG A 65 0.20 10.54 11.23
CA ARG A 65 0.55 11.79 11.93
C ARG A 65 0.74 11.56 13.42
N GLN A 66 0.02 10.60 14.00
CA GLN A 66 0.09 10.21 15.40
C GLN A 66 0.36 8.70 15.51
N ILE A 67 1.04 8.30 16.58
CA ILE A 67 1.44 6.91 16.85
C ILE A 67 0.31 6.16 17.57
N ILE A 68 -0.51 6.89 18.34
CA ILE A 68 -1.58 6.33 19.15
C ILE A 68 -2.72 7.35 19.21
N ASP A 69 -3.94 6.91 18.89
CA ASP A 69 -5.16 7.65 19.16
C ASP A 69 -5.88 6.92 20.30
N PHE A 70 -5.57 7.29 21.55
CA PHE A 70 -6.22 6.75 22.76
C PHE A 70 -7.60 7.39 23.02
N SER A 71 -8.23 8.00 22.01
CA SER A 71 -9.44 8.80 22.17
C SER A 71 -10.75 8.04 21.95
N ALA A 72 -10.70 6.76 21.61
CA ALA A 72 -11.88 5.93 21.38
C ALA A 72 -11.79 4.62 22.19
N ALA A 73 -11.99 4.75 23.50
CA ALA A 73 -12.51 3.69 24.35
C ALA A 73 -13.81 4.20 24.98
#